data_AF-A0A561B8F8-F1
#
_entry.id   AF-A0A561B8F8-F1
#
_cell.length_a   1.000
_cell.length_b   1.000
_cell.length_c   1.000
_cell.angle_alpha   90.00
_cell.angle_beta   90.00
_cell.angle_gamma   90.00
#
_symmetry.space_group_name_H-M   'P 1'
#
loop_
_entity.id
_entity.type
_entity.pdbx_description
1 polymer ?
#
loop_
_entity_poly.entity_id
_entity_poly.type
_entity_poly.pdbx_seq_one_letter_code
_entity_poly.pdbx_strand_id
1 'polypeptide(L)'
;MKLSAYNSSIVERLTLAIESFDVGRVNLGEVQASLQAAIPLFKNDGSGVADVVRLAEADLEKIQFAVLAGEQHSAAVLRLDQLRSLIESMT
;
A
#
# COMPACT_ATOMS: atom_id res chain seq x y z
N MET A 1 8.96 14.43 -9.21
CA MET A 1 10.12 14.72 -8.33
C MET A 1 10.74 13.37 -8.00
N LYS A 2 12.03 13.14 -8.27
CA LYS A 2 12.60 11.79 -8.20
C LYS A 2 12.77 11.36 -6.75
N LEU A 3 12.29 10.17 -6.38
CA LEU A 3 12.51 9.61 -5.04
C LEU A 3 14.01 9.46 -4.75
N SER A 4 14.37 9.63 -3.46
CA SER A 4 15.70 9.26 -2.98
C SER A 4 15.90 7.75 -3.09
N ALA A 5 17.14 7.26 -3.18
CA ALA A 5 17.43 5.83 -3.20
C ALA A 5 16.86 5.10 -1.97
N TYR A 6 16.84 5.77 -0.81
CA TYR A 6 16.20 5.25 0.40
C TYR A 6 14.69 5.09 0.22
N ASN A 7 14.00 6.10 -0.32
CA ASN A 7 12.55 6.05 -0.52
C ASN A 7 12.15 5.08 -1.63
N SER A 8 12.97 4.94 -2.67
CA SER A 8 12.80 3.87 -3.68
C SER A 8 12.85 2.49 -3.03
N SER A 9 13.77 2.24 -2.09
CA SER A 9 13.82 0.95 -1.38
C SER A 9 12.60 0.70 -0.49
N ILE A 10 11.94 1.75 -0.01
CA ILE A 10 10.69 1.63 0.76
C ILE A 10 9.53 1.29 -0.20
N VAL A 11 9.48 1.93 -1.37
CA VAL A 11 8.51 1.58 -2.43
C VAL A 11 8.65 0.11 -2.83
N GLU A 12 9.87 -0.39 -3.07
CA GLU A 12 10.10 -1.80 -3.41
C GLU A 12 9.58 -2.75 -2.33
N ARG A 13 9.77 -2.42 -1.05
CA ARG A 13 9.23 -3.22 0.07
C ARG A 13 7.71 -3.21 0.10
N LEU A 14 7.08 -2.06 -0.19
CA LEU A 14 5.62 -1.97 -0.29
C LEU A 14 5.10 -2.80 -1.46
N THR A 15 5.72 -2.73 -2.63
CA THR A 15 5.36 -3.54 -3.79
C THR A 15 5.45 -5.04 -3.46
N LEU A 16 6.51 -5.47 -2.78
CA LEU A 16 6.66 -6.87 -2.36
C LEU A 16 5.57 -7.31 -1.37
N ALA A 17 5.16 -6.44 -0.44
CA ALA A 17 4.08 -6.73 0.50
C ALA A 17 2.72 -6.86 -0.22
N ILE A 18 2.47 -6.01 -1.22
CA ILE A 18 1.28 -6.07 -2.08
C ILE A 18 1.26 -7.38 -2.88
N GLU A 19 2.35 -7.72 -3.56
CA GLU A 19 2.47 -8.98 -4.31
C GLU A 19 2.30 -10.20 -3.41
N SER A 20 2.87 -10.16 -2.20
CA SER A 20 2.71 -11.24 -1.23
C SER A 20 1.27 -11.39 -0.76
N PHE A 21 0.51 -10.30 -0.65
CA PHE A 21 -0.92 -10.35 -0.32
C PHE A 21 -1.74 -10.93 -1.47
N ASP A 22 -1.45 -10.50 -2.70
CA ASP A 22 -2.14 -10.98 -3.92
C ASP A 22 -2.03 -12.50 -4.06
N VAL A 23 -0.84 -13.07 -3.87
CA VAL A 23 -0.62 -14.52 -3.93
C VAL A 23 -0.97 -15.26 -2.62
N GLY A 24 -1.53 -14.57 -1.62
CA GLY A 24 -1.99 -15.16 -0.35
C GLY A 24 -0.88 -15.61 0.61
N ARG A 25 0.35 -15.07 0.48
CA ARG A 25 1.47 -15.33 1.41
C ARG A 25 1.38 -14.52 2.70
N VAL A 26 0.76 -13.34 2.64
CA VAL A 26 0.47 -12.50 3.82
C VAL A 26 -1.02 -12.16 3.85
N ASN A 27 -1.53 -11.86 5.03
CA ASN A 27 -2.92 -11.48 5.25
C ASN A 27 -3.15 -9.96 5.17
N LEU A 28 -4.42 -9.54 5.21
CA LEU A 28 -4.83 -8.13 5.10
C LEU A 28 -4.20 -7.26 6.19
N GLY A 29 -4.12 -7.76 7.42
CA GLY A 29 -3.51 -7.02 8.54
C GLY A 29 -2.00 -6.83 8.38
N GLU A 30 -1.29 -7.82 7.83
CA GLU A 30 0.15 -7.74 7.55
C GLU A 30 0.47 -6.70 6.46
N VAL A 31 -0.33 -6.63 5.39
CA VAL A 31 -0.17 -5.60 4.37
C VAL A 31 -0.56 -4.22 4.88
N GLN A 32 -1.64 -4.09 5.66
CA GLN A 32 -2.00 -2.82 6.33
C GLN A 32 -0.89 -2.32 7.25
N ALA A 33 -0.32 -3.19 8.08
CA ALA A 33 0.79 -2.82 8.97
C ALA A 33 2.02 -2.33 8.18
N SER A 34 2.29 -2.96 7.02
CA SER A 34 3.36 -2.54 6.12
C SER A 34 3.10 -1.14 5.54
N LEU A 35 1.85 -0.85 5.13
CA LEU A 35 1.46 0.50 4.67
C LEU A 35 1.62 1.54 5.79
N GLN A 36 1.09 1.25 7.00
CA GLN A 36 1.18 2.15 8.15
C GLN A 36 2.63 2.47 8.52
N ALA A 37 3.52 1.47 8.51
CA ALA A 37 4.93 1.64 8.79
C ALA A 37 5.67 2.52 7.76
N ALA A 38 5.20 2.55 6.50
CA ALA A 38 5.83 3.31 5.43
C ALA A 38 5.42 4.79 5.41
N ILE A 39 4.21 5.15 5.85
CA ILE A 39 3.70 6.53 5.88
C ILE A 39 4.70 7.55 6.49
N PRO A 40 5.26 7.34 7.70
CA PRO A 40 6.17 8.33 8.29
C PRO A 40 7.48 8.49 7.50
N LEU A 41 7.88 7.49 6.71
CA LEU A 41 9.12 7.50 5.94
C LEU A 41 9.03 8.40 4.70
N PHE A 42 7.83 8.57 4.15
CA PHE A 42 7.59 9.45 3.00
C PHE A 42 7.15 10.88 3.39
N LYS A 43 6.87 11.16 4.68
CA LYS A 43 6.22 12.40 5.12
C LYS A 43 6.92 13.70 4.68
N ASN A 44 8.24 13.68 4.54
CA ASN A 44 9.05 14.88 4.27
C ASN A 44 9.76 14.84 2.90
N ASP A 45 9.43 13.90 2.02
CA ASP A 45 10.15 13.73 0.77
C ASP A 45 9.59 14.54 -0.40
N GLY A 46 8.45 15.23 -0.20
CA GLY A 46 7.79 16.06 -1.20
C GLY A 46 7.18 15.29 -2.38
N SER A 47 7.19 13.96 -2.37
CA SER A 47 6.67 13.13 -3.46
C SER A 47 5.14 13.02 -3.46
N GLY A 48 4.51 13.15 -2.29
CA GLY A 48 3.09 12.86 -2.09
C GLY A 48 2.79 11.36 -1.88
N VAL A 49 3.81 10.48 -1.90
CA VAL A 49 3.63 9.02 -1.70
C VAL A 49 2.99 8.72 -0.35
N ALA A 50 3.34 9.48 0.70
CA ALA A 50 2.71 9.35 2.02
C ALA A 50 1.18 9.48 1.98
N ASP A 51 0.64 10.34 1.13
CA ASP A 51 -0.79 10.63 1.08
C ASP A 51 -1.56 9.54 0.33
N VAL A 52 -1.02 9.04 -0.78
CA VAL A 52 -1.64 7.91 -1.51
C VAL A 52 -1.56 6.61 -0.70
N VAL A 53 -0.47 6.37 0.03
CA VAL A 53 -0.33 5.23 0.94
C VAL A 53 -1.35 5.34 2.09
N ARG A 54 -1.51 6.52 2.68
CA ARG A 54 -2.52 6.76 3.74
C ARG A 54 -3.94 6.52 3.24
N LEU A 55 -4.26 6.96 2.02
CA LEU A 55 -5.58 6.74 1.43
C LEU A 55 -5.84 5.24 1.21
N ALA A 56 -4.85 4.50 0.70
CA ALA A 56 -4.99 3.07 0.49
C ALA A 56 -5.16 2.31 1.80
N GLU A 57 -4.40 2.68 2.83
CA GLU A 57 -4.50 2.08 4.16
C GLU A 57 -5.91 2.28 4.77
N ALA A 58 -6.45 3.50 4.69
CA ALA A 58 -7.82 3.78 5.14
C ALA A 58 -8.88 2.99 4.34
N ASP A 59 -8.65 2.74 3.05
CA ASP A 59 -9.57 1.94 2.24
C ASP A 59 -9.48 0.44 2.59
N LEU A 60 -8.29 -0.07 2.95
CA LEU A 60 -8.16 -1.43 3.47
C LEU A 60 -8.89 -1.59 4.80
N GLU A 61 -8.83 -0.59 5.69
CA GLU A 61 -9.59 -0.58 6.95
C GLU A 61 -11.09 -0.68 6.68
N LYS A 62 -11.61 0.11 5.72
CA LYS A 62 -13.03 0.01 5.31
C LYS A 62 -13.35 -1.38 4.77
N ILE A 63 -12.49 -1.97 3.94
CA ILE A 63 -12.71 -3.32 3.38
C ILE A 63 -12.81 -4.35 4.51
N GLN A 64 -11.93 -4.27 5.49
CA GLN A 64 -11.91 -5.18 6.63
C GLN A 64 -13.23 -5.16 7.43
N PHE A 65 -13.87 -4.01 7.56
CA PHE A 65 -15.08 -3.86 8.39
C PHE A 65 -16.40 -3.84 7.60
N ALA A 66 -16.39 -3.48 6.31
CA ALA A 66 -17.62 -3.25 5.52
C ALA A 66 -17.86 -4.30 4.43
N VAL A 67 -16.87 -5.12 4.09
CA VAL A 67 -16.98 -6.14 3.03
C VAL A 67 -17.08 -7.54 3.64
N LEU A 68 -17.88 -8.41 3.03
CA LEU A 68 -18.02 -9.81 3.44
C LEU A 68 -16.66 -10.52 3.36
N ALA A 69 -16.34 -11.38 4.34
CA ALA A 69 -15.02 -12.02 4.43
C ALA A 69 -14.56 -12.71 3.12
N GLY A 70 -15.48 -13.33 2.37
CA GLY A 70 -15.18 -13.98 1.09
C GLY A 70 -14.85 -13.02 -0.06
N GLU A 71 -15.18 -11.73 0.08
CA GLU A 71 -14.98 -10.68 -0.94
C GLU A 71 -13.82 -9.74 -0.57
N GLN A 72 -13.34 -9.79 0.68
CA GLN A 72 -12.30 -8.89 1.20
C GLN A 72 -10.98 -8.99 0.42
N HIS A 73 -10.54 -10.21 0.07
CA HIS A 73 -9.29 -10.41 -0.65
C HIS A 73 -9.30 -9.70 -2.01
N SER A 74 -10.29 -9.98 -2.85
CA SER A 74 -10.40 -9.37 -4.18
C SER A 74 -10.60 -7.85 -4.12
N ALA A 75 -11.37 -7.35 -3.16
CA ALA A 75 -11.54 -5.92 -2.95
C ALA A 75 -10.22 -5.24 -2.54
N ALA A 76 -9.46 -5.87 -1.64
CA ALA A 76 -8.16 -5.36 -1.20
C ALA A 76 -7.12 -5.41 -2.32
N VAL A 77 -7.06 -6.49 -3.12
CA VAL A 77 -6.16 -6.60 -4.28
C VAL A 77 -6.42 -5.47 -5.27
N LEU A 78 -7.68 -5.22 -5.65
CA LEU A 78 -8.03 -4.12 -6.54
C LEU A 78 -7.54 -2.77 -6.02
N ARG A 79 -7.69 -2.53 -4.71
CA ARG A 79 -7.29 -1.27 -4.09
C ARG A 79 -5.76 -1.10 -4.03
N LEU A 80 -5.05 -2.19 -3.75
CA LEU A 80 -3.59 -2.24 -3.70
C LEU A 80 -2.95 -2.13 -5.09
N ASP A 81 -3.57 -2.68 -6.12
CA ASP A 81 -3.15 -2.47 -7.51
C ASP A 81 -3.24 -1.00 -7.91
N GLN A 82 -4.34 -0.31 -7.54
CA GLN A 82 -4.46 1.13 -7.74
C GLN A 82 -3.36 1.91 -7.01
N LEU A 83 -3.02 1.50 -5.78
CA LEU A 83 -1.91 2.10 -5.04
C LEU A 83 -0.59 1.91 -5.80
N ARG A 84 -0.30 0.69 -6.28
CA ARG A 84 0.92 0.39 -7.04
C ARG A 84 1.02 1.28 -8.28
N SER A 85 -0.04 1.37 -9.08
CA SER A 85 -0.07 2.23 -10.27
C SER A 85 0.12 3.72 -9.96
N LEU A 86 -0.46 4.20 -8.85
CA LEU A 86 -0.25 5.58 -8.42
C LEU A 86 1.21 5.82 -8.04
N ILE A 87 1.82 4.93 -7.25
CA ILE A 87 3.22 5.06 -6.86
C ILE A 87 4.13 5.04 -8.10
N GLU A 88 3.93 4.09 -9.03
CA GLU A 88 4.70 4.00 -10.28
C GLU A 88 4.61 5.28 -11.12
N SER A 89 3.47 5.98 -11.11
CA SER A 89 3.30 7.25 -11.83
C SER A 89 4.03 8.43 -11.18
N MET A 90 4.42 8.30 -9.92
CA MET A 90 5.04 9.36 -9.10
C MET A 90 6.57 9.23 -9.01
N THR A 91 7.10 8.03 -9.25
CA THR A 91 8.53 7.69 -9.24
C THR A 91 9.21 7.90 -10.57
#